data_AF-A0A9E2BDC4-F1
#
_entry.id   AF-A0A9E2BDC4-F1
#
_cell.length_a   1.000
_cell.length_b   1.000
_cell.length_c   1.000
_cell.angle_alpha   90.00
_cell.angle_beta   90.00
_cell.angle_gamma   90.00
#
_symmetry.space_group_name_H-M   'P 1'
#
loop_
_entity.id
_entity.type
_entity.pdbx_description
1 polymer ?
#
loop_
_entity_poly.entity_id
_entity_poly.type
_entity_poly.pdbx_seq_one_letter_code
_entity_poly.pdbx_strand_id
1 'polypeptide(L)'
;MASIFRLSLLVVLTLAIVGCNRGYRPKACEKPREYHSQVSIDPLQVPEGLDAPDPANSVQIPELPGSRERLPEDSPCLEEPPDYFDTSPT
;
A
#
# COMPACT_ATOMS: atom_id res chain seq x y z
N MET A 1 -36.64 -9.48 -39.30
CA MET A 1 -35.21 -9.90 -39.22
C MET A 1 -34.30 -8.76 -38.74
N ALA A 2 -34.35 -7.56 -39.32
CA ALA A 2 -33.52 -6.43 -38.89
C ALA A 2 -33.69 -6.01 -37.41
N SER A 3 -34.91 -6.09 -36.88
CA SER A 3 -35.19 -5.73 -35.47
C SER A 3 -34.56 -6.68 -34.45
N ILE A 4 -34.54 -7.98 -34.77
CA ILE A 4 -33.93 -9.02 -33.92
C ILE A 4 -32.41 -8.84 -33.91
N PHE A 5 -31.81 -8.55 -35.08
CA PHE A 5 -30.38 -8.29 -35.19
C PHE A 5 -29.95 -7.05 -34.41
N ARG A 6 -30.76 -5.98 -34.43
CA ARG A 6 -30.52 -4.76 -33.63
C ARG A 6 -30.62 -5.03 -32.13
N LEU A 7 -31.60 -5.82 -31.69
CA LEU A 7 -31.74 -6.23 -30.29
C LEU A 7 -30.55 -7.07 -29.83
N SER A 8 -30.10 -8.04 -30.63
CA SER A 8 -28.91 -8.85 -30.32
C SER A 8 -27.65 -7.99 -30.18
N LEU A 9 -27.48 -6.99 -31.05
CA LEU A 9 -26.32 -6.10 -31.02
C LEU A 9 -26.32 -5.19 -29.78
N LEU A 10 -27.49 -4.69 -29.38
CA LEU A 10 -27.66 -3.92 -28.14
C LEU A 10 -27.34 -4.77 -26.90
N VAL A 11 -27.80 -6.02 -26.85
CA VAL A 11 -27.52 -6.93 -25.73
C VAL A 11 -26.02 -7.15 -25.59
N VAL A 12 -25.31 -7.49 -26.68
CA VAL A 12 -23.85 -7.68 -26.66
C VAL A 12 -23.12 -6.42 -26.20
N LEU A 13 -23.54 -5.24 -26.68
CA LEU A 13 -22.94 -3.96 -26.29
C LEU A 13 -23.10 -3.69 -24.78
N THR A 14 -24.29 -3.94 -24.23
CA THR A 14 -24.53 -3.73 -22.79
C THR A 14 -23.72 -4.69 -21.91
N LEU A 15 -23.55 -5.95 -22.32
CA LEU A 15 -22.70 -6.91 -21.59
C LEU A 15 -21.22 -6.49 -21.59
N ALA A 16 -20.72 -5.95 -22.71
CA ALA A 16 -19.35 -5.48 -22.81
C ALA A 16 -19.07 -4.27 -21.88
N ILE A 17 -20.04 -3.36 -21.74
CA ILE A 17 -19.90 -2.16 -20.88
C ILE A 17 -19.91 -2.53 -19.39
N VAL A 18 -20.74 -3.49 -18.97
CA VAL A 18 -20.82 -3.94 -17.57
C VAL A 18 -19.52 -4.64 -17.11
N GLY A 19 -18.81 -5.31 -18.03
CA GLY A 19 -17.52 -5.93 -17.73
C GLY A 19 -16.37 -4.94 -17.53
N CYS A 20 -16.39 -3.80 -18.23
CA CYS A 20 -15.28 -2.86 -18.23
C CYS A 20 -15.11 -2.09 -16.90
N ASN A 21 -16.20 -1.85 -16.16
CA ASN A 21 -16.17 -1.14 -14.88
C ASN A 21 -15.81 -2.02 -13.67
N ARG A 22 -15.80 -3.36 -13.81
CA ARG A 22 -15.59 -4.25 -12.67
C ARG A 22 -14.12 -4.55 -12.36
N GLY A 23 -13.21 -4.16 -13.26
CA GLY A 23 -11.76 -4.31 -13.10
C GLY A 23 -11.00 -3.02 -12.75
N TYR A 24 -11.63 -1.85 -12.86
CA TYR A 24 -11.00 -0.57 -12.54
C TYR A 24 -11.09 -0.30 -11.03
N ARG A 25 -10.38 -1.10 -10.24
CA ARG A 25 -10.07 -0.72 -8.86
C ARG A 25 -8.98 0.35 -8.93
N PRO A 26 -9.17 1.55 -8.36
CA PRO A 26 -8.04 2.45 -8.16
C PRO A 26 -6.96 1.64 -7.44
N LYS A 27 -5.74 1.65 -7.98
CA LYS A 27 -4.62 0.98 -7.32
C LYS A 27 -4.56 1.55 -5.91
N ALA A 28 -4.66 0.71 -4.88
CA ALA A 28 -4.36 1.15 -3.54
C ALA A 28 -2.95 1.75 -3.59
N CYS A 29 -2.83 3.05 -3.32
CA CYS A 29 -1.58 3.80 -3.46
C CYS A 29 -0.48 3.21 -2.58
N GLU A 30 -0.87 2.49 -1.53
CA GLU A 30 0.03 1.81 -0.63
C GLU A 30 -0.35 0.33 -0.56
N LYS A 31 0.55 -0.53 -1.06
CA LYS A 31 0.46 -1.96 -0.79
C LYS A 31 0.91 -2.21 0.65
N PRO A 32 0.24 -3.06 1.43
CA PRO A 32 0.71 -3.43 2.76
C PRO A 32 2.16 -3.92 2.68
N ARG A 33 3.04 -3.34 3.50
CA ARG A 33 4.44 -3.75 3.62
C ARG A 33 4.62 -4.49 4.94
N GLU A 34 5.58 -5.40 5.00
CA GLU A 34 5.83 -6.24 6.19
C GLU A 34 6.10 -5.42 7.47
N TYR A 35 6.70 -4.24 7.34
CA TYR A 35 6.96 -3.36 8.47
C TYR A 35 5.71 -2.65 9.02
N HIS A 36 4.59 -2.62 8.29
CA HIS A 36 3.34 -2.00 8.77
C HIS A 36 2.66 -2.79 9.89
N SER A 37 2.94 -4.09 10.00
CA SER A 37 2.42 -4.94 11.07
C SER A 37 3.37 -5.08 12.26
N GLN A 38 4.53 -4.42 12.23
CA GLN A 38 5.50 -4.52 13.33
C GLN A 38 5.05 -3.67 14.52
N VAL A 39 5.23 -4.22 15.72
CA VAL A 39 4.98 -3.55 16.99
C VAL A 39 6.30 -3.17 17.63
N SER A 40 6.30 -2.07 18.40
CA SER A 40 7.45 -1.70 19.21
C SER A 40 7.68 -2.78 20.27
N ILE A 41 8.94 -3.18 20.45
CA ILE A 41 9.34 -4.11 21.51
C ILE A 41 9.98 -3.34 22.66
N ASP A 42 9.94 -3.93 23.85
CA ASP A 42 10.54 -3.34 25.03
C ASP A 42 12.07 -3.23 24.89
N PRO A 43 12.71 -2.25 25.55
CA PRO A 43 14.15 -2.13 25.60
C PRO A 43 14.82 -3.39 26.16
N LEU A 44 16.07 -3.63 25.73
CA LEU A 44 16.87 -4.76 26.20
C LEU A 44 17.15 -4.64 27.71
N GLN A 45 16.95 -5.74 28.43
CA GLN A 45 17.27 -5.83 29.86
C GLN A 45 18.71 -6.32 30.06
N VAL A 46 19.46 -5.64 30.92
CA VAL A 46 20.86 -5.94 31.21
C VAL A 46 20.93 -6.84 32.45
N PRO A 47 21.56 -8.03 32.37
CA PRO A 47 21.70 -8.93 33.51
C PRO A 47 22.78 -8.44 34.48
N GLU A 48 22.78 -9.00 35.70
CA GLU A 48 23.74 -8.61 36.74
C GLU A 48 25.20 -8.83 36.31
N GLY A 49 26.06 -7.88 36.66
CA GLY A 49 27.50 -7.94 36.38
C GLY A 49 27.89 -7.56 34.95
N LEU A 50 26.94 -7.13 34.11
CA LEU A 50 27.22 -6.58 32.78
C LEU A 50 26.87 -5.10 32.70
N ASP A 51 27.65 -4.36 31.93
CA ASP A 51 27.38 -2.96 31.62
C ASP A 51 26.35 -2.84 30.48
N ALA A 52 25.50 -1.82 30.58
CA ALA A 52 24.53 -1.50 29.54
C ALA A 52 25.22 -0.99 28.27
N PRO A 53 24.65 -1.24 27.08
CA PRO A 53 25.17 -0.64 25.84
C PRO A 53 25.00 0.89 25.88
N ASP A 54 25.99 1.61 25.37
CA ASP A 54 25.99 3.07 25.30
C ASP A 54 24.91 3.58 24.32
N PRO A 55 23.89 4.35 24.80
CA PRO A 55 22.85 4.88 23.94
C PRO A 55 23.25 6.12 23.14
N ALA A 56 24.47 6.67 23.30
CA ALA A 56 24.89 7.93 22.67
C ALA A 56 24.78 7.94 21.14
N ASN A 57 24.94 6.78 20.50
CA ASN A 57 24.81 6.63 19.04
C ASN A 57 23.47 5.96 18.63
N SER A 58 22.51 5.87 19.54
CA SER A 58 21.19 5.31 19.23
C SER A 58 20.33 6.31 18.44
N VAL A 59 19.57 5.79 17.49
CA VAL A 59 18.58 6.58 16.76
C VAL A 59 17.36 6.73 17.66
N GLN A 60 17.13 7.94 18.18
CA GLN A 60 15.91 8.24 18.93
C GLN A 60 14.75 8.46 17.96
N ILE A 61 13.72 7.62 18.06
CA ILE A 61 12.48 7.79 17.30
C ILE A 61 11.59 8.76 18.08
N PRO A 62 11.27 9.95 17.54
CA PRO A 62 10.43 10.90 18.23
C PRO A 62 8.99 10.40 18.31
N GLU A 63 8.32 10.68 19.43
CA GLU A 63 6.88 10.46 19.55
C GLU A 63 6.14 11.43 18.62
N LEU A 64 5.36 10.87 17.69
CA LEU A 64 4.55 11.66 16.77
C LEU A 64 3.16 11.88 17.40
N PRO A 65 2.66 13.14 17.46
CA PRO A 65 1.31 13.40 17.92
C PRO A 65 0.30 12.87 16.89
N GLY A 66 -0.38 11.78 17.22
CA GLY A 66 -1.60 11.32 16.55
C GLY A 66 -1.44 10.24 15.48
N SER A 67 -2.58 9.64 15.10
CA SER A 67 -2.70 8.79 13.92
C SER A 67 -2.48 9.63 12.67
N ARG A 68 -1.59 9.21 11.78
CA ARG A 68 -1.42 9.83 10.46
C ARG A 68 -2.79 9.94 9.78
N GLU A 69 -3.16 11.15 9.34
CA GLU A 69 -4.39 11.36 8.58
C GLU A 69 -4.34 10.47 7.33
N ARG A 70 -5.27 9.51 7.23
CA ARG A 70 -5.33 8.64 6.06
C ARG A 70 -5.86 9.49 4.90
N LEU A 71 -5.14 9.49 3.78
CA LEU A 71 -5.65 10.11 2.56
C LEU A 71 -7.02 9.51 2.17
N PRO A 72 -7.96 10.32 1.64
CA PRO A 72 -9.23 9.82 1.13
C PRO A 72 -9.00 8.72 0.09
N GLU A 73 -9.85 7.68 0.05
CA GLU A 73 -9.69 6.55 -0.88
C GLU A 73 -9.69 6.97 -2.37
N ASP A 74 -10.31 8.11 -2.68
CA ASP A 74 -10.42 8.66 -4.05
C ASP A 74 -9.33 9.68 -4.40
N SER A 75 -8.34 9.90 -3.52
CA SER A 75 -7.24 10.82 -3.81
C SER A 75 -6.27 10.24 -4.85
N PRO A 76 -5.70 11.08 -5.75
CA PRO A 76 -4.67 10.60 -6.67
C PRO A 76 -3.45 10.11 -5.88
N CYS A 77 -2.87 8.99 -6.30
CA CYS A 77 -1.65 8.49 -5.68
C CYS A 77 -0.50 9.48 -5.85
N LEU A 78 0.31 9.62 -4.80
CA LEU A 78 1.61 10.27 -4.87
C LEU A 78 2.54 9.46 -5.80
N GLU A 79 3.55 10.11 -6.36
CA GLU A 79 4.52 9.41 -7.20
C GLU A 79 5.21 8.28 -6.43
N GLU A 80 5.31 7.11 -7.07
CA GLU A 80 5.94 5.94 -6.46
C GLU A 80 7.44 6.26 -6.25
N PRO A 81 7.98 6.02 -5.04
CA PRO A 81 9.40 6.24 -4.80
C PRO A 81 10.25 5.39 -5.77
N PRO A 82 11.45 5.88 -6.15
CA PRO A 82 12.34 5.12 -7.02
C PRO A 82 12.75 3.81 -6.34
N ASP A 83 12.95 2.76 -7.14
CA ASP A 83 13.53 1.52 -6.63
C ASP A 83 15.02 1.74 -6.34
N TYR A 84 15.38 1.62 -5.07
CA TYR A 84 16.78 1.75 -4.62
C TYR A 84 17.55 0.44 -4.77
N PHE A 85 16.86 -0.68 -4.99
CA PHE A 85 17.48 -1.98 -5.16
C PHE A 85 17.37 -2.38 -6.62
N ASP A 86 18.47 -2.23 -7.36
CA ASP A 86 18.55 -2.69 -8.74
C ASP A 86 18.51 -4.23 -8.76
N THR A 87 17.32 -4.79 -8.92
CA THR A 87 17.13 -6.23 -9.13
C THR A 87 17.06 -6.59 -10.61
N SER A 88 17.47 -5.70 -11.51
CA SER A 88 17.51 -6.03 -12.93
C SER A 88 18.66 -7.03 -13.17
N PRO A 89 18.39 -8.22 -13.75
CA PRO A 89 19.47 -9.12 -14.13
C PRO A 89 20.24 -8.45 -15.26
N THR A 90 21.54 -8.19 -15.02
CA THR A 90 22.48 -7.69 -16.03
C THR A 90 22.68 -8.69 -17.16
#